data_AF-A0A925X0E1-F1
#
_entry.id   AF-A0A925X0E1-F1
#
_cell.length_a   1.000
_cell.length_b   1.000
_cell.length_c   1.000
_cell.angle_alpha   90.00
_cell.angle_beta   90.00
_cell.angle_gamma   90.00
#
_symmetry.space_group_name_H-M   'P 1'
#
loop_
_entity.id
_entity.type
_entity.pdbx_description
1 polymer ?
#
loop_
_entity_poly.entity_id
_entity_poly.type
_entity_poly.pdbx_seq_one_letter_code
_entity_poly.pdbx_strand_id
1 'polypeptide(L)'
;MELNKLYNSDCIAGMAKIPAGSIDLAFADPPFNIGYKYDVYEDRMAADQYLDWTRQWGKALVKTLKPTGTAWLAIGDDFAAELKMIFQRELGLCCRSWVIWYYTFGVNCKYKFSRSHTHLFHFVKNPKEFTFNRDAIRVPSARQLVYADARADSRGRIPDDTWILRPQDAPDSFTAEEDVWHFPRVCGTFKERAGWHGCQMPEQLLGRIINACSNAGETVLDPFGGSGTTLVVAKKLGRKFIGFELSDNYAAQIQARLNRASATEPLENTDDSPMKAPPTVAGKRRDEAGKRIATATGATQAPALPVARRANASLTDRGVVEAFVASRHGFPVDRIIADPELNEQFLAACVRLGVPGKPFDWNHRLMHLRKASILKGLPCSSRTVLPFKRKDFYRCKFACEIAIQRFETDFNVTLDHVLCDPKLASQFDELVLTMLPDKPSSLEIRWFALRIRKAADKISQGASKLSNRIAMPREFKSPFSVEASSVPAAPGLYWLRGDGRNLYVGETDNLQDRFAVQFGHKKFDFWNTPLTKLMLTFKQTDVPIAALPKHQSRWISEWQPIGNFGKLAATR
;
A
#
# COMPACT_ATOMS: atom_id res chain seq x y z
N MET A 1 13.55 3.18 -44.67
CA MET A 1 13.03 2.06 -43.85
C MET A 1 11.57 2.31 -43.55
N GLU A 2 10.79 1.26 -43.31
CA GLU A 2 9.38 1.31 -42.89
C GLU A 2 9.29 1.74 -41.41
N LEU A 3 8.28 2.54 -41.07
CA LEU A 3 7.99 3.00 -39.70
C LEU A 3 7.06 2.01 -38.97
N ASN A 4 6.99 2.13 -37.65
CA ASN A 4 6.22 1.24 -36.74
C ASN A 4 6.69 -0.21 -36.77
N LYS A 5 8.01 -0.41 -36.88
CA LYS A 5 8.61 -1.73 -37.14
C LYS A 5 9.84 -1.97 -36.27
N LEU A 6 9.92 -3.18 -35.74
CA LEU A 6 11.15 -3.75 -35.20
C LEU A 6 11.91 -4.45 -36.34
N TYR A 7 13.22 -4.25 -36.38
CA TYR A 7 14.13 -4.94 -37.28
C TYR A 7 15.05 -5.87 -36.47
N ASN A 8 14.98 -7.16 -36.78
CA ASN A 8 15.90 -8.16 -36.23
C ASN A 8 17.23 -8.07 -36.99
N SER A 9 18.16 -7.29 -36.44
CA SER A 9 19.46 -6.95 -37.05
C SER A 9 20.33 -6.13 -36.10
N ASP A 10 21.65 -6.14 -36.30
CA ASP A 10 22.58 -5.21 -35.66
C ASP A 10 22.13 -3.74 -35.80
N CYS A 11 22.25 -2.99 -34.70
CA CYS A 11 21.77 -1.62 -34.60
C CYS A 11 22.61 -0.62 -35.40
N ILE A 12 23.92 -0.84 -35.60
CA ILE A 12 24.81 0.05 -36.35
C ILE A 12 24.48 -0.05 -37.84
N ALA A 13 24.46 -1.28 -38.37
CA ALA A 13 24.08 -1.59 -39.74
C ALA A 13 22.61 -1.26 -40.04
N GLY A 14 21.74 -1.36 -39.03
CA GLY A 14 20.35 -0.93 -39.06
C GLY A 14 20.20 0.59 -39.18
N MET A 15 20.75 1.34 -38.22
CA MET A 15 20.70 2.81 -38.20
C MET A 15 21.37 3.44 -39.43
N ALA A 16 22.38 2.80 -40.03
CA ALA A 16 22.98 3.26 -41.29
C ALA A 16 21.99 3.38 -42.46
N LYS A 17 20.86 2.65 -42.42
CA LYS A 17 19.78 2.65 -43.43
C LYS A 17 18.64 3.64 -43.09
N ILE A 18 18.71 4.31 -41.94
CA ILE A 18 17.76 5.37 -41.55
C ILE A 18 18.23 6.70 -42.19
N PRO A 19 17.33 7.47 -42.84
CA PRO A 19 17.68 8.80 -43.36
C PRO A 19 18.23 9.71 -42.25
N ALA A 20 19.30 10.43 -42.55
CA ALA A 20 19.88 11.38 -41.59
C ALA A 20 18.86 12.48 -41.24
N GLY A 21 18.80 12.89 -39.96
CA GLY A 21 17.89 13.95 -39.55
C GLY A 21 16.39 13.60 -39.60
N SER A 22 16.01 12.33 -39.41
CA SER A 22 14.61 11.87 -39.48
C SER A 22 13.97 11.47 -38.14
N ILE A 23 14.77 11.24 -37.10
CA ILE A 23 14.31 10.80 -35.76
C ILE A 23 14.12 12.00 -34.83
N ASP A 24 12.99 12.04 -34.11
CA ASP A 24 12.65 13.07 -33.14
C ASP A 24 13.25 12.78 -31.76
N LEU A 25 13.08 11.53 -31.30
CA LEU A 25 13.53 11.04 -30.01
C LEU A 25 14.23 9.69 -30.17
N ALA A 26 15.41 9.52 -29.59
CA ALA A 26 16.02 8.22 -29.38
C ALA A 26 16.06 7.88 -27.89
N PHE A 27 15.82 6.63 -27.53
CA PHE A 27 16.09 6.08 -26.20
C PHE A 27 16.96 4.83 -26.38
N ALA A 28 18.14 4.82 -25.76
CA ALA A 28 19.10 3.72 -25.85
C ALA A 28 19.37 3.13 -24.47
N ASP A 29 19.14 1.83 -24.34
CA ASP A 29 19.46 1.00 -23.15
C ASP A 29 20.44 -0.10 -23.57
N PRO A 30 21.72 0.25 -23.87
CA PRO A 30 22.73 -0.72 -24.29
C PRO A 30 23.01 -1.76 -23.20
N PRO A 31 23.64 -2.91 -23.54
CA PRO A 31 24.30 -3.78 -22.57
C PRO A 31 25.28 -2.99 -21.69
N PHE A 32 25.23 -3.16 -20.36
CA PHE A 32 26.00 -2.32 -19.41
C PHE A 32 27.45 -2.79 -19.20
N ASN A 33 27.88 -3.85 -19.88
CA ASN A 33 29.20 -4.47 -19.74
C ASN A 33 29.49 -4.99 -18.31
N ILE A 34 28.48 -5.60 -17.67
CA ILE A 34 28.51 -6.08 -16.28
C ILE A 34 28.55 -7.62 -16.17
N GLY A 35 28.59 -8.34 -17.29
CA GLY A 35 28.52 -9.79 -17.37
C GLY A 35 27.11 -10.36 -17.32
N TYR A 36 26.10 -9.60 -17.75
CA TYR A 36 24.74 -10.11 -17.93
C TYR A 36 24.68 -11.16 -19.04
N LYS A 37 23.92 -12.24 -18.84
CA LYS A 37 23.78 -13.33 -19.81
C LYS A 37 22.62 -13.05 -20.77
N TYR A 38 22.91 -12.35 -21.87
CA TYR A 38 22.06 -12.38 -23.05
C TYR A 38 22.20 -13.72 -23.79
N ASP A 39 21.30 -13.99 -24.73
CA ASP A 39 21.28 -15.21 -25.55
C ASP A 39 22.23 -15.13 -26.74
N VAL A 40 22.44 -13.93 -27.32
CA VAL A 40 23.29 -13.71 -28.51
C VAL A 40 24.46 -12.73 -28.32
N TYR A 41 24.59 -12.09 -27.14
CA TYR A 41 25.59 -11.05 -26.89
C TYR A 41 26.40 -11.29 -25.61
N GLU A 42 27.72 -11.12 -25.68
CA GLU A 42 28.61 -11.25 -24.53
C GLU A 42 28.83 -9.89 -23.83
N ASP A 43 28.18 -9.70 -22.68
CA ASP A 43 28.23 -8.47 -21.87
C ASP A 43 29.53 -8.33 -21.05
N ARG A 44 30.68 -8.69 -21.63
CA ARG A 44 32.00 -8.62 -20.95
C ARG A 44 33.14 -8.32 -21.93
N MET A 45 33.09 -7.16 -22.55
CA MET A 45 34.16 -6.61 -23.39
C MET A 45 35.23 -5.91 -22.55
N ALA A 46 36.46 -5.83 -23.09
CA ALA A 46 37.48 -4.95 -22.53
C ALA A 46 37.01 -3.48 -22.59
N ALA A 47 37.44 -2.66 -21.62
CA ALA A 47 36.93 -1.29 -21.46
C ALA A 47 37.04 -0.45 -22.75
N ASP A 48 38.22 -0.40 -23.37
CA ASP A 48 38.44 0.37 -24.59
C ASP A 48 37.59 -0.14 -25.77
N GLN A 49 37.43 -1.46 -25.90
CA GLN A 49 36.57 -2.06 -26.93
C GLN A 49 35.09 -1.68 -26.74
N TYR A 50 34.61 -1.68 -25.50
CA TYR A 50 33.25 -1.25 -25.17
C TYR A 50 33.03 0.25 -25.45
N LEU A 51 34.03 1.10 -25.15
CA LEU A 51 33.98 2.53 -25.45
C LEU A 51 34.06 2.82 -26.96
N ASP A 52 34.86 2.07 -27.72
CA ASP A 52 34.94 2.20 -29.17
C ASP A 52 33.69 1.68 -29.88
N TRP A 53 33.08 0.60 -29.38
CA TRP A 53 31.76 0.17 -29.82
C TRP A 53 30.69 1.22 -29.51
N THR A 54 30.76 1.84 -28.32
CA THR A 54 29.89 2.97 -27.91
C THR A 54 30.01 4.15 -28.86
N ARG A 55 31.23 4.54 -29.26
CA ARG A 55 31.46 5.59 -30.26
C ARG A 55 30.80 5.26 -31.60
N GLN A 56 30.86 4.00 -32.04
CA GLN A 56 30.30 3.57 -33.32
C GLN A 56 28.76 3.65 -33.34
N TRP A 57 28.07 3.02 -32.39
CA TRP A 57 26.60 3.08 -32.36
C TRP A 57 26.09 4.47 -31.97
N GLY A 58 26.78 5.19 -31.09
CA GLY A 58 26.45 6.57 -30.75
C GLY A 58 26.55 7.52 -31.94
N LYS A 59 27.59 7.40 -32.77
CA LYS A 59 27.74 8.16 -34.03
C LYS A 59 26.63 7.85 -35.03
N ALA A 60 26.23 6.57 -35.14
CA ALA A 60 25.11 6.18 -35.98
C ALA A 60 23.79 6.80 -35.49
N LEU A 61 23.51 6.74 -34.18
CA LEU A 61 22.33 7.35 -33.54
C LEU A 61 22.30 8.87 -33.77
N VAL A 62 23.39 9.60 -33.50
CA VAL A 62 23.43 11.06 -33.66
C VAL A 62 23.20 11.51 -35.11
N LYS A 63 23.57 10.68 -36.10
CA LYS A 63 23.26 10.93 -37.52
C LYS A 63 21.75 10.85 -37.81
N THR A 64 21.01 9.94 -37.17
CA THR A 64 19.56 9.79 -37.41
C THR A 64 18.74 10.93 -36.79
N LEU A 65 19.20 11.54 -35.69
CA LEU A 65 18.50 12.64 -35.01
C LEU A 65 18.32 13.90 -35.87
N LYS A 66 17.10 14.42 -35.90
CA LYS A 66 16.76 15.78 -36.38
C LYS A 66 17.62 16.86 -35.70
N PRO A 67 17.81 18.04 -36.30
CA PRO A 67 18.49 19.18 -35.64
C PRO A 67 17.90 19.56 -34.27
N THR A 68 16.59 19.37 -34.10
CA THR A 68 15.83 19.58 -32.85
C THR A 68 15.68 18.31 -31.99
N GLY A 69 16.32 17.21 -32.41
CA GLY A 69 16.13 15.88 -31.84
C GLY A 69 16.78 15.69 -30.48
N THR A 70 16.18 14.79 -29.71
CA THR A 70 16.58 14.41 -28.35
C THR A 70 17.08 12.97 -28.31
N ALA A 71 18.11 12.69 -27.51
CA ALA A 71 18.56 11.34 -27.21
C ALA A 71 18.61 11.10 -25.70
N TRP A 72 18.15 9.93 -25.29
CA TRP A 72 18.27 9.43 -23.93
C TRP A 72 19.16 8.18 -23.91
N LEU A 73 20.03 8.08 -22.90
CA LEU A 73 20.95 6.96 -22.72
C LEU A 73 20.89 6.44 -21.29
N ALA A 74 20.57 5.16 -21.12
CA ALA A 74 20.62 4.44 -19.86
C ALA A 74 21.97 3.69 -19.70
N ILE A 75 22.54 3.71 -18.48
CA ILE A 75 23.75 2.96 -18.14
C ILE A 75 23.88 2.74 -16.62
N GLY A 76 24.54 1.66 -16.20
CA GLY A 76 24.96 1.44 -14.81
C GLY A 76 26.20 2.26 -14.40
N ASP A 77 26.65 2.10 -13.14
CA ASP A 77 27.72 2.93 -12.54
C ASP A 77 29.01 2.97 -13.38
N ASP A 78 29.43 1.82 -13.89
CA ASP A 78 30.85 1.54 -14.20
C ASP A 78 31.39 2.26 -15.46
N PHE A 79 30.50 2.74 -16.33
CA PHE A 79 30.85 3.45 -17.57
C PHE A 79 30.08 4.77 -17.75
N ALA A 80 29.41 5.25 -16.69
CA ALA A 80 28.48 6.38 -16.79
C ALA A 80 29.18 7.70 -17.17
N ALA A 81 30.37 7.95 -16.61
CA ALA A 81 31.12 9.18 -16.88
C ALA A 81 31.67 9.19 -18.32
N GLU A 82 32.17 8.05 -18.79
CA GLU A 82 32.77 7.82 -20.10
C GLU A 82 31.71 7.98 -21.19
N LEU A 83 30.57 7.29 -21.07
CA LEU A 83 29.45 7.41 -22.02
C LEU A 83 28.92 8.85 -22.07
N LYS A 84 28.80 9.51 -20.91
CA LYS A 84 28.43 10.93 -20.86
C LYS A 84 29.41 11.80 -21.65
N MET A 85 30.70 11.56 -21.50
CA MET A 85 31.75 12.35 -22.14
C MET A 85 31.86 12.06 -23.64
N ILE A 86 31.70 10.81 -24.09
CA ILE A 86 31.61 10.46 -25.51
C ILE A 86 30.46 11.24 -26.16
N PHE A 87 29.26 11.14 -25.62
CA PHE A 87 28.08 11.80 -26.21
C PHE A 87 28.18 13.34 -26.18
N GLN A 88 28.77 13.92 -25.13
CA GLN A 88 28.86 15.37 -24.97
C GLN A 88 30.06 16.03 -25.67
N ARG A 89 31.23 15.37 -25.70
CA ARG A 89 32.49 15.95 -26.20
C ARG A 89 32.87 15.45 -27.58
N GLU A 90 32.65 14.17 -27.85
CA GLU A 90 33.07 13.54 -29.12
C GLU A 90 31.95 13.56 -30.17
N LEU A 91 30.70 13.27 -29.74
CA LEU A 91 29.53 13.21 -30.63
C LEU A 91 28.74 14.52 -30.70
N GLY A 92 29.13 15.54 -29.93
CA GLY A 92 28.64 16.91 -30.06
C GLY A 92 27.22 17.20 -29.57
N LEU A 93 26.62 16.33 -28.74
CA LEU A 93 25.33 16.63 -28.11
C LEU A 93 25.47 17.50 -26.85
N CYS A 94 24.41 18.22 -26.49
CA CYS A 94 24.35 18.97 -25.24
C CYS A 94 23.61 18.14 -24.16
N CYS A 95 24.30 17.76 -23.08
CA CYS A 95 23.67 17.15 -21.91
C CYS A 95 22.80 18.18 -21.17
N ARG A 96 21.48 17.99 -21.17
CA ARG A 96 20.51 18.85 -20.48
C ARG A 96 20.27 18.43 -19.03
N SER A 97 20.32 17.13 -18.75
CA SER A 97 20.10 16.56 -17.42
C SER A 97 20.86 15.25 -17.28
N TRP A 98 21.49 15.04 -16.12
CA TRP A 98 21.96 13.72 -15.70
C TRP A 98 20.91 13.20 -14.71
N VAL A 99 19.95 12.43 -15.22
CA VAL A 99 18.89 11.86 -14.40
C VAL A 99 19.41 10.61 -13.67
N ILE A 100 19.07 10.48 -12.39
CA ILE A 100 19.37 9.31 -11.58
C ILE A 100 18.07 8.56 -11.33
N TRP A 101 17.84 7.45 -12.03
CA TRP A 101 16.70 6.59 -11.76
C TRP A 101 17.04 5.64 -10.61
N TYR A 102 16.41 5.83 -9.45
CA TYR A 102 16.65 5.05 -8.23
C TYR A 102 15.53 4.02 -7.99
N TYR A 103 15.92 2.85 -7.48
CA TYR A 103 15.03 1.74 -7.16
C TYR A 103 15.44 1.00 -5.87
N THR A 104 14.48 0.67 -5.02
CA THR A 104 14.73 0.08 -3.68
C THR A 104 15.36 -1.31 -3.72
N PHE A 105 14.93 -2.17 -4.64
CA PHE A 105 15.50 -3.51 -4.78
C PHE A 105 16.77 -3.46 -5.65
N GLY A 106 17.91 -3.17 -5.04
CA GLY A 106 19.24 -3.09 -5.68
C GLY A 106 20.05 -4.39 -5.66
N VAL A 107 21.28 -4.35 -6.19
CA VAL A 107 22.27 -5.44 -6.04
C VAL A 107 23.13 -5.16 -4.82
N ASN A 108 23.07 -6.06 -3.82
CA ASN A 108 23.92 -6.00 -2.64
C ASN A 108 25.40 -6.16 -3.03
N CYS A 109 26.27 -5.31 -2.48
CA CYS A 109 27.69 -5.24 -2.80
C CYS A 109 28.55 -5.47 -1.55
N LYS A 110 29.54 -6.35 -1.63
CA LYS A 110 30.36 -6.77 -0.46
C LYS A 110 31.39 -5.72 -0.02
N TYR A 111 31.90 -4.92 -0.97
CA TYR A 111 33.04 -4.01 -0.76
C TYR A 111 32.76 -2.57 -1.23
N LYS A 112 31.50 -2.25 -1.58
CA LYS A 112 31.04 -0.89 -1.93
C LYS A 112 29.55 -0.75 -1.60
N PHE A 113 28.99 0.45 -1.71
CA PHE A 113 27.55 0.69 -1.58
C PHE A 113 26.74 -0.13 -2.60
N SER A 114 25.52 -0.53 -2.23
CA SER A 114 24.60 -1.29 -3.08
C SER A 114 24.29 -0.57 -4.39
N ARG A 115 24.24 -1.30 -5.51
CA ARG A 115 23.82 -0.75 -6.80
C ARG A 115 22.29 -0.70 -6.87
N SER A 116 21.74 0.48 -6.60
CA SER A 116 20.29 0.75 -6.48
C SER A 116 19.79 1.83 -7.43
N HIS A 117 20.54 2.13 -8.50
CA HIS A 117 20.16 3.14 -9.48
C HIS A 117 20.69 2.83 -10.88
N THR A 118 20.18 3.57 -11.86
CA THR A 118 20.63 3.61 -13.26
C THR A 118 20.77 5.08 -13.65
N HIS A 119 21.84 5.42 -14.36
CA HIS A 119 22.04 6.76 -14.90
C HIS A 119 21.27 6.90 -16.21
N LEU A 120 20.50 7.97 -16.35
CA LEU A 120 19.74 8.33 -17.54
C LEU A 120 20.22 9.70 -18.04
N PHE A 121 20.97 9.74 -19.13
CA PHE A 121 21.45 11.00 -19.70
C PHE A 121 20.44 11.55 -20.70
N HIS A 122 19.99 12.79 -20.47
CA HIS A 122 19.15 13.54 -21.39
C HIS A 122 20.04 14.45 -22.26
N PHE A 123 20.19 14.10 -23.53
CA PHE A 123 20.96 14.85 -24.53
C PHE A 123 20.05 15.50 -25.58
N VAL A 124 20.43 16.68 -26.06
CA VAL A 124 19.75 17.36 -27.18
C VAL A 124 20.77 17.81 -28.22
N LYS A 125 20.38 17.81 -29.50
CA LYS A 125 21.26 18.23 -30.59
C LYS A 125 21.40 19.75 -30.70
N ASN A 126 20.32 20.50 -30.43
CA ASN A 126 20.34 21.96 -30.31
C ASN A 126 19.83 22.40 -28.92
N PRO A 127 20.67 22.98 -28.04
CA PRO A 127 20.26 23.38 -26.69
C PRO A 127 19.35 24.61 -26.63
N LYS A 128 19.08 25.26 -27.76
CA LYS A 128 18.14 26.39 -27.89
C LYS A 128 16.79 25.99 -28.49
N GLU A 129 16.71 24.83 -29.16
CA GLU A 129 15.55 24.43 -29.97
C GLU A 129 15.42 22.89 -29.95
N PHE A 130 14.55 22.39 -29.07
CA PHE A 130 14.28 20.96 -28.89
C PHE A 130 12.91 20.77 -28.25
N THR A 131 12.29 19.61 -28.46
CA THR A 131 11.00 19.28 -27.82
C THR A 131 11.18 19.05 -26.32
N PHE A 132 10.57 19.92 -25.51
CA PHE A 132 10.47 19.73 -24.06
C PHE A 132 9.09 20.14 -23.53
N ASN A 133 8.17 19.17 -23.55
CA ASN A 133 6.78 19.27 -23.12
C ASN A 133 6.68 19.30 -21.58
N ARG A 134 7.27 20.34 -20.98
CA ARG A 134 7.41 20.52 -19.53
C ARG A 134 6.09 20.33 -18.76
N ASP A 135 4.98 20.75 -19.36
CA ASP A 135 3.66 20.76 -18.74
C ASP A 135 3.01 19.35 -18.77
N ALA A 136 3.43 18.46 -19.68
CA ALA A 136 2.99 17.06 -19.75
C ALA A 136 3.65 16.14 -18.72
N ILE A 137 4.72 16.60 -18.05
CA ILE A 137 5.44 15.85 -17.00
C ILE A 137 5.41 16.53 -15.64
N ARG A 138 4.56 17.54 -15.46
CA ARG A 138 4.44 18.22 -14.17
C ARG A 138 3.98 17.27 -13.08
N VAL A 139 4.48 17.54 -11.89
CA VAL A 139 4.18 16.81 -10.67
C VAL A 139 3.81 17.80 -9.57
N PRO A 140 2.99 17.42 -8.58
CA PRO A 140 2.81 18.23 -7.39
C PRO A 140 4.16 18.62 -6.77
N SER A 141 4.20 19.80 -6.17
CA SER A 141 5.36 20.28 -5.42
C SER A 141 5.11 20.16 -3.92
N ALA A 142 6.18 19.96 -3.13
CA ALA A 142 6.12 20.10 -1.68
C ALA A 142 5.58 21.48 -1.24
N ARG A 143 5.76 22.54 -2.06
CA ARG A 143 5.13 23.85 -1.82
C ARG A 143 3.60 23.81 -1.90
N GLN A 144 3.01 23.03 -2.81
CA GLN A 144 1.56 22.79 -2.85
C GLN A 144 1.09 21.80 -1.78
N LEU A 145 1.81 20.69 -1.62
CA LEU A 145 1.36 19.57 -0.78
C LEU A 145 1.63 19.80 0.71
N VAL A 146 2.86 20.17 1.07
CA VAL A 146 3.35 20.22 2.46
C VAL A 146 3.23 21.63 3.05
N TYR A 147 3.64 22.66 2.31
CA TYR A 147 3.81 24.01 2.85
C TYR A 147 2.65 24.97 2.59
N ALA A 148 1.75 24.65 1.66
CA ALA A 148 0.68 25.53 1.17
C ALA A 148 1.17 26.96 0.82
N ASP A 149 2.35 27.06 0.22
CA ASP A 149 3.01 28.33 -0.12
C ASP A 149 2.28 29.03 -1.27
N ALA A 150 1.88 30.29 -1.08
CA ALA A 150 1.17 31.07 -2.09
C ALA A 150 1.97 31.31 -3.38
N ARG A 151 3.29 31.07 -3.38
CA ARG A 151 4.17 31.13 -4.55
C ARG A 151 4.24 29.81 -5.33
N ALA A 152 3.45 28.80 -4.96
CA ALA A 152 3.45 27.52 -5.66
C ALA A 152 2.61 27.59 -6.94
N ASP A 153 3.18 27.17 -8.07
CA ASP A 153 2.45 27.06 -9.34
C ASP A 153 1.35 26.00 -9.18
N SER A 154 0.09 26.39 -9.41
CA SER A 154 -1.08 25.53 -9.26
C SER A 154 -1.03 24.29 -10.16
N ARG A 155 -0.29 24.34 -11.27
CA ARG A 155 -0.10 23.24 -12.22
C ARG A 155 0.93 22.20 -11.77
N GLY A 156 1.64 22.42 -10.66
CA GLY A 156 2.76 21.58 -10.25
C GLY A 156 4.13 22.17 -10.60
N ARG A 157 5.19 21.49 -10.16
CA ARG A 157 6.57 21.74 -10.55
C ARG A 157 7.00 20.81 -11.68
N ILE A 158 8.11 21.15 -12.34
CA ILE A 158 8.86 20.17 -13.14
C ILE A 158 9.56 19.20 -12.17
N PRO A 159 9.65 17.91 -12.50
CA PRO A 159 10.62 17.01 -11.90
C PRO A 159 12.04 17.61 -11.85
N ASP A 160 12.73 17.52 -10.71
CA ASP A 160 14.20 17.45 -10.71
C ASP A 160 14.69 16.16 -11.41
N ASP A 161 16.00 15.94 -11.37
CA ASP A 161 16.71 14.90 -12.10
C ASP A 161 16.85 13.56 -11.34
N THR A 162 16.61 13.50 -10.03
CA THR A 162 16.88 12.28 -9.24
C THR A 162 15.65 11.39 -9.07
N TRP A 163 15.13 10.79 -10.15
CA TRP A 163 13.88 9.99 -10.18
C TRP A 163 13.84 8.81 -9.18
N ILE A 164 13.42 9.12 -7.96
CA ILE A 164 13.29 8.26 -6.77
C ILE A 164 11.87 7.77 -6.50
N LEU A 165 11.75 6.56 -5.96
CA LEU A 165 10.55 6.10 -5.26
C LEU A 165 10.08 7.12 -4.21
N ARG A 166 8.75 7.29 -4.10
CA ARG A 166 8.10 8.20 -3.14
C ARG A 166 7.90 7.44 -1.84
N PRO A 167 8.50 7.81 -0.71
CA PRO A 167 8.56 6.91 0.44
C PRO A 167 7.26 6.52 1.22
N GLN A 168 6.07 6.63 0.63
CA GLN A 168 5.01 5.64 0.89
C GLN A 168 5.37 4.22 0.37
N ASP A 169 6.42 4.07 -0.44
CA ASP A 169 6.87 2.83 -1.09
C ASP A 169 7.54 1.83 -0.12
N ALA A 170 7.24 1.96 1.17
CA ALA A 170 8.19 1.63 2.22
C ALA A 170 7.70 1.55 3.69
N PRO A 171 6.42 1.42 4.11
CA PRO A 171 6.03 1.39 5.54
C PRO A 171 6.84 0.52 6.51
N ASP A 172 7.50 -0.55 6.04
CA ASP A 172 8.57 -1.25 6.77
C ASP A 172 9.97 -0.68 6.41
N SER A 173 10.09 0.66 6.53
CA SER A 173 11.27 1.57 6.34
C SER A 173 10.94 3.09 6.47
N PHE A 174 9.99 3.65 5.70
CA PHE A 174 9.64 5.09 5.56
C PHE A 174 8.09 5.33 5.54
N THR A 175 7.56 6.57 5.46
CA THR A 175 6.13 6.84 5.83
C THR A 175 5.33 7.84 4.96
N ALA A 176 4.17 8.31 5.47
CA ALA A 176 3.06 8.93 4.73
C ALA A 176 3.24 10.42 4.38
N GLU A 177 4.48 10.90 4.39
CA GLU A 177 4.86 12.31 4.22
C GLU A 177 5.45 12.61 2.84
N GLU A 178 5.66 11.61 1.98
CA GLU A 178 6.81 11.63 1.07
C GLU A 178 6.41 11.53 -0.44
N ASP A 179 7.12 12.27 -1.30
CA ASP A 179 6.61 12.77 -2.60
C ASP A 179 7.58 12.53 -3.80
N VAL A 180 7.01 12.57 -5.01
CA VAL A 180 7.54 12.43 -6.40
C VAL A 180 8.50 11.30 -6.84
N TRP A 181 7.96 10.41 -7.73
CA TRP A 181 8.60 9.51 -8.75
C TRP A 181 8.65 7.97 -8.62
N HIS A 182 7.49 7.31 -8.48
CA HIS A 182 7.41 5.85 -8.53
C HIS A 182 7.78 5.22 -9.91
N PHE A 183 9.02 4.73 -10.03
CA PHE A 183 9.48 3.83 -11.10
C PHE A 183 10.26 2.64 -10.49
N PRO A 184 9.60 1.61 -9.94
CA PRO A 184 10.30 0.40 -9.48
C PRO A 184 10.91 -0.34 -10.67
N ARG A 185 11.93 -1.18 -10.45
CA ARG A 185 12.36 -2.17 -11.46
C ARG A 185 11.22 -3.16 -11.71
N VAL A 186 11.11 -3.67 -12.94
CA VAL A 186 10.07 -4.65 -13.29
C VAL A 186 10.38 -6.02 -12.68
N CYS A 187 9.88 -6.23 -11.47
CA CYS A 187 10.07 -7.44 -10.67
C CYS A 187 9.17 -8.61 -11.12
N GLY A 188 9.53 -9.82 -10.71
CA GLY A 188 8.90 -11.07 -11.18
C GLY A 188 7.39 -11.21 -10.90
N THR A 189 6.85 -10.49 -9.92
CA THR A 189 5.43 -10.51 -9.53
C THR A 189 4.58 -9.42 -10.18
N PHE A 190 5.17 -8.54 -10.99
CA PHE A 190 4.47 -7.37 -11.53
C PHE A 190 3.68 -7.73 -12.80
N LYS A 191 2.50 -7.15 -12.98
CA LYS A 191 1.65 -7.41 -14.17
C LYS A 191 2.34 -7.05 -15.50
N GLU A 192 3.15 -5.99 -15.49
CA GLU A 192 3.88 -5.54 -16.68
C GLU A 192 5.04 -6.49 -17.06
N ARG A 193 5.44 -7.42 -16.18
CA ARG A 193 6.58 -8.32 -16.37
C ARG A 193 6.31 -9.31 -17.51
N ALA A 194 7.05 -9.18 -18.61
CA ALA A 194 6.95 -10.08 -19.75
C ALA A 194 7.55 -11.48 -19.47
N GLY A 195 8.42 -11.60 -18.46
CA GLY A 195 8.95 -12.87 -17.96
C GLY A 195 10.25 -13.33 -18.64
N TRP A 196 10.39 -13.12 -19.94
CA TRP A 196 11.47 -13.68 -20.78
C TRP A 196 12.73 -12.82 -20.95
N HIS A 197 12.71 -11.52 -20.60
CA HIS A 197 13.89 -10.64 -20.64
C HIS A 197 14.23 -10.14 -19.24
N GLY A 198 15.46 -10.32 -18.74
CA GLY A 198 15.82 -9.93 -17.37
C GLY A 198 15.66 -8.43 -17.10
N CYS A 199 16.27 -7.62 -17.97
CA CYS A 199 16.38 -6.18 -17.83
C CYS A 199 15.22 -5.44 -18.51
N GLN A 200 13.96 -5.76 -18.16
CA GLN A 200 12.81 -5.04 -18.71
C GLN A 200 12.66 -3.65 -18.05
N MET A 201 12.60 -2.60 -18.88
CA MET A 201 12.28 -1.24 -18.45
C MET A 201 10.78 -1.06 -18.14
N PRO A 202 10.39 -0.25 -17.14
CA PRO A 202 8.99 0.04 -16.81
C PRO A 202 8.30 0.93 -17.85
N GLU A 203 7.03 0.70 -18.14
CA GLU A 203 6.31 1.49 -19.17
C GLU A 203 6.18 2.98 -18.78
N GLN A 204 5.95 3.27 -17.50
CA GLN A 204 5.78 4.63 -16.99
C GLN A 204 7.06 5.47 -17.06
N LEU A 205 8.24 4.85 -16.92
CA LEU A 205 9.54 5.52 -17.04
C LEU A 205 9.75 6.06 -18.45
N LEU A 206 9.56 5.17 -19.43
CA LEU A 206 9.64 5.53 -20.84
C LEU A 206 8.48 6.43 -21.26
N GLY A 207 7.31 6.29 -20.63
CA GLY A 207 6.15 7.15 -20.86
C GLY A 207 6.41 8.60 -20.47
N ARG A 208 7.12 8.85 -19.35
CA ARG A 208 7.58 10.20 -18.99
C ARG A 208 8.56 10.75 -20.03
N ILE A 209 9.55 9.96 -20.45
CA ILE A 209 10.55 10.38 -21.44
C ILE A 209 9.91 10.71 -22.79
N ILE A 210 9.06 9.82 -23.31
CA ILE A 210 8.39 9.97 -24.61
C ILE A 210 7.41 11.15 -24.58
N ASN A 211 6.65 11.36 -23.50
CA ASN A 211 5.80 12.54 -23.40
C ASN A 211 6.57 13.85 -23.24
N ALA A 212 7.69 13.85 -22.49
CA ALA A 212 8.54 15.03 -22.34
C ALA A 212 9.20 15.46 -23.66
N CYS A 213 9.73 14.49 -24.42
CA CYS A 213 10.70 14.75 -25.48
C CYS A 213 10.20 14.39 -26.90
N SER A 214 8.90 14.12 -27.07
CA SER A 214 8.26 13.94 -28.39
C SER A 214 6.78 14.32 -28.38
N ASN A 215 6.21 14.54 -29.55
CA ASN A 215 4.79 14.80 -29.79
C ASN A 215 4.10 13.61 -30.49
N ALA A 216 2.77 13.59 -30.54
CA ALA A 216 2.03 12.54 -31.25
C ALA A 216 2.40 12.54 -32.76
N GLY A 217 2.56 11.35 -33.34
CA GLY A 217 2.95 11.16 -34.75
C GLY A 217 4.45 11.32 -35.07
N GLU A 218 5.26 11.84 -34.13
CA GLU A 218 6.73 11.88 -34.23
C GLU A 218 7.36 10.49 -34.09
N THR A 219 8.64 10.35 -34.49
CA THR A 219 9.31 9.04 -34.57
C THR A 219 10.30 8.83 -33.42
N VAL A 220 10.06 7.76 -32.66
CA VAL A 220 10.94 7.26 -31.58
C VAL A 220 11.85 6.16 -32.11
N LEU A 221 13.14 6.22 -31.80
CA LEU A 221 14.13 5.18 -32.09
C LEU A 221 14.55 4.44 -30.82
N ASP A 222 14.56 3.11 -30.88
CA ASP A 222 15.22 2.25 -29.90
C ASP A 222 16.32 1.40 -30.58
N PRO A 223 17.62 1.67 -30.35
CA PRO A 223 18.70 0.86 -30.90
C PRO A 223 18.87 -0.51 -30.22
N PHE A 224 18.27 -0.73 -29.04
CA PHE A 224 18.51 -1.89 -28.18
C PHE A 224 17.18 -2.42 -27.63
N GLY A 225 16.39 -3.03 -28.52
CA GLY A 225 14.99 -3.35 -28.30
C GLY A 225 14.71 -4.13 -27.01
N GLY A 226 15.51 -5.14 -26.68
CA GLY A 226 15.47 -5.88 -25.41
C GLY A 226 14.10 -6.50 -25.11
N SER A 227 13.36 -5.92 -24.17
CA SER A 227 11.98 -6.32 -23.87
C SER A 227 10.92 -5.68 -24.79
N GLY A 228 11.28 -4.69 -25.59
CA GLY A 228 10.42 -3.95 -26.51
C GLY A 228 9.63 -2.80 -25.88
N THR A 229 9.95 -2.41 -24.64
CA THR A 229 9.12 -1.47 -23.87
C THR A 229 9.05 -0.09 -24.54
N THR A 230 10.15 0.45 -25.07
CA THR A 230 10.15 1.76 -25.77
C THR A 230 9.19 1.78 -26.94
N LEU A 231 9.20 0.72 -27.75
CA LEU A 231 8.38 0.59 -28.96
C LEU A 231 6.89 0.44 -28.60
N VAL A 232 6.59 -0.37 -27.58
CA VAL A 232 5.22 -0.53 -27.04
C VAL A 232 4.69 0.79 -26.49
N VAL A 233 5.47 1.50 -25.68
CA VAL A 233 5.07 2.79 -25.09
C VAL A 233 4.93 3.87 -26.17
N ALA A 234 5.82 3.92 -27.16
CA ALA A 234 5.67 4.80 -28.32
C ALA A 234 4.35 4.54 -29.05
N LYS A 235 4.02 3.27 -29.33
CA LYS A 235 2.75 2.87 -29.95
C LYS A 235 1.53 3.27 -29.10
N LYS A 236 1.54 2.97 -27.80
CA LYS A 236 0.46 3.33 -26.84
C LYS A 236 0.25 4.85 -26.77
N LEU A 237 1.32 5.64 -26.84
CA LEU A 237 1.29 7.10 -26.83
C LEU A 237 1.08 7.74 -28.22
N GLY A 238 0.73 6.96 -29.26
CA GLY A 238 0.46 7.49 -30.59
C GLY A 238 1.69 8.08 -31.31
N ARG A 239 2.90 7.69 -30.92
CA ARG A 239 4.15 7.97 -31.65
C ARG A 239 4.43 6.85 -32.66
N LYS A 240 5.18 7.18 -33.70
CA LYS A 240 5.76 6.19 -34.61
C LYS A 240 7.05 5.64 -34.00
N PHE A 241 7.48 4.46 -34.42
CA PHE A 241 8.73 3.89 -33.90
C PHE A 241 9.58 3.16 -34.95
N ILE A 242 10.88 3.12 -34.72
CA ILE A 242 11.83 2.16 -35.32
C ILE A 242 12.58 1.49 -34.17
N GLY A 243 12.70 0.17 -34.19
CA GLY A 243 13.50 -0.57 -33.22
C GLY A 243 14.52 -1.50 -33.89
N PHE A 244 15.60 -1.80 -33.19
CA PHE A 244 16.56 -2.85 -33.56
C PHE A 244 16.70 -3.86 -32.42
N GLU A 245 16.74 -5.15 -32.73
CA GLU A 245 17.03 -6.21 -31.77
C GLU A 245 17.90 -7.29 -32.43
N LEU A 246 18.94 -7.76 -31.73
CA LEU A 246 19.89 -8.73 -32.29
C LEU A 246 19.38 -10.17 -32.14
N SER A 247 18.65 -10.49 -31.08
CA SER A 247 18.10 -11.83 -30.84
C SER A 247 16.81 -12.07 -31.61
N ASP A 248 16.78 -13.12 -32.43
CA ASP A 248 15.58 -13.59 -33.13
C ASP A 248 14.44 -13.94 -32.15
N ASN A 249 14.80 -14.50 -30.98
CA ASN A 249 13.87 -14.88 -29.92
C ASN A 249 13.25 -13.62 -29.27
N TYR A 250 14.07 -12.66 -28.84
CA TYR A 250 13.55 -11.41 -28.29
C TYR A 250 12.77 -10.63 -29.36
N ALA A 251 13.21 -10.60 -30.62
CA ALA A 251 12.49 -9.94 -31.69
C ALA A 251 11.09 -10.53 -31.92
N ALA A 252 10.94 -11.86 -31.91
CA ALA A 252 9.64 -12.51 -31.99
C ALA A 252 8.73 -12.16 -30.79
N GLN A 253 9.28 -12.12 -29.58
CA GLN A 253 8.53 -11.75 -28.36
C GLN A 253 8.11 -10.27 -28.34
N ILE A 254 8.99 -9.36 -28.77
CA ILE A 254 8.68 -7.94 -28.95
C ILE A 254 7.57 -7.77 -29.99
N GLN A 255 7.65 -8.47 -31.13
CA GLN A 255 6.60 -8.41 -32.15
C GLN A 255 5.25 -8.90 -31.61
N ALA A 256 5.23 -9.94 -30.76
CA ALA A 256 4.03 -10.39 -30.08
C ALA A 256 3.48 -9.32 -29.10
N ARG A 257 4.33 -8.61 -28.34
CA ARG A 257 3.90 -7.45 -27.53
C ARG A 257 3.32 -6.33 -28.39
N LEU A 258 4.02 -5.96 -29.47
CA LEU A 258 3.60 -4.91 -30.40
C LEU A 258 2.28 -5.22 -31.10
N ASN A 259 1.99 -6.49 -31.41
CA ASN A 259 0.73 -6.91 -32.01
C ASN A 259 -0.45 -6.80 -31.03
N ARG A 260 -0.22 -7.02 -29.72
CA ARG A 260 -1.25 -6.90 -28.67
C ARG A 260 -1.51 -5.45 -28.27
N ALA A 261 -0.46 -4.63 -28.18
CA ALA A 261 -0.57 -3.25 -27.71
C ALA A 261 -1.41 -2.37 -28.66
N SER A 262 -2.26 -1.50 -28.11
CA SER A 262 -3.07 -0.56 -28.91
C SER A 262 -2.81 0.90 -28.55
N ALA A 263 -3.06 1.82 -29.49
CA ALA A 263 -2.83 3.27 -29.30
C ALA A 263 -3.86 3.96 -28.36
N THR A 264 -4.81 3.20 -27.82
CA THR A 264 -5.81 3.66 -26.84
C THR A 264 -5.67 2.95 -25.49
N GLU A 265 -4.69 2.06 -25.35
CA GLU A 265 -4.41 1.32 -24.12
C GLU A 265 -3.59 2.18 -23.15
N PRO A 266 -3.95 2.25 -21.86
CA PRO A 266 -3.14 2.93 -20.87
C PRO A 266 -1.76 2.27 -20.74
N LEU A 267 -0.78 3.04 -20.25
CA LEU A 267 0.48 2.46 -19.80
C LEU A 267 0.22 1.55 -18.60
N GLU A 268 1.00 0.50 -18.43
CA GLU A 268 0.94 -0.31 -17.21
C GLU A 268 1.31 0.53 -15.97
N ASN A 269 0.72 0.22 -14.82
CA ASN A 269 0.92 0.96 -13.55
C ASN A 269 0.52 2.46 -13.56
N THR A 270 -0.60 2.83 -14.20
CA THR A 270 -1.12 4.22 -14.29
C THR A 270 -1.93 4.76 -13.11
N ASP A 271 -1.91 4.14 -11.92
CA ASP A 271 -2.70 4.63 -10.76
C ASP A 271 -2.01 5.79 -10.01
N ASP A 272 -2.04 6.98 -10.62
CA ASP A 272 -1.59 8.27 -10.03
C ASP A 272 -2.68 8.89 -9.10
N SER A 273 -3.40 8.09 -8.33
CA SER A 273 -4.45 8.58 -7.41
C SER A 273 -3.89 9.46 -6.28
N PRO A 274 -4.22 10.76 -6.21
CA PRO A 274 -3.56 11.68 -5.27
C PRO A 274 -4.14 11.58 -3.85
N MET A 275 -3.27 11.42 -2.84
CA MET A 275 -3.58 11.77 -1.45
C MET A 275 -2.99 13.15 -1.10
N LYS A 276 -3.81 14.00 -0.49
CA LYS A 276 -3.35 15.26 0.11
C LYS A 276 -2.52 14.96 1.35
N ALA A 277 -1.43 15.70 1.55
CA ALA A 277 -0.61 15.62 2.76
C ALA A 277 -1.44 15.91 4.04
N PRO A 278 -0.98 15.47 5.22
CA PRO A 278 -1.64 15.80 6.48
C PRO A 278 -1.71 17.32 6.69
N PRO A 279 -2.80 17.86 7.25
CA PRO A 279 -2.83 19.26 7.63
C PRO A 279 -1.85 19.50 8.78
N THR A 280 -0.89 20.41 8.59
CA THR A 280 -0.10 20.96 9.70
C THR A 280 -1.06 21.59 10.70
N VAL A 281 -0.98 21.20 11.97
CA VAL A 281 -2.01 21.44 13.00
C VAL A 281 -2.21 22.94 13.35
N ALA A 282 -1.41 23.84 12.76
CA ALA A 282 -1.47 25.29 12.95
C ALA A 282 -1.73 26.12 11.65
N GLY A 283 -2.03 25.48 10.51
CA GLY A 283 -2.23 26.16 9.22
C GLY A 283 -3.57 26.91 9.10
N LYS A 284 -3.57 28.24 9.25
CA LYS A 284 -4.77 29.09 9.11
C LYS A 284 -5.16 29.28 7.62
N ARG A 285 -6.36 28.84 7.22
CA ARG A 285 -6.86 28.93 5.83
C ARG A 285 -7.43 30.30 5.44
N ARG A 286 -7.46 30.55 4.13
CA ARG A 286 -8.08 31.70 3.44
C ARG A 286 -8.98 31.19 2.31
N ASP A 287 -9.88 32.04 1.82
CA ASP A 287 -10.77 31.75 0.67
C ASP A 287 -10.08 32.01 -0.70
N GLU A 288 -10.81 31.75 -1.79
CA GLU A 288 -10.36 31.92 -3.19
C GLU A 288 -10.07 33.38 -3.57
N ALA A 289 -10.56 34.35 -2.78
CA ALA A 289 -10.23 35.77 -2.90
C ALA A 289 -9.11 36.23 -1.95
N GLY A 290 -8.50 35.31 -1.20
CA GLY A 290 -7.38 35.58 -0.30
C GLY A 290 -7.75 36.20 1.05
N LYS A 291 -9.02 36.22 1.45
CA LYS A 291 -9.46 36.76 2.75
C LYS A 291 -9.44 35.68 3.84
N ARG A 292 -9.28 36.08 5.11
CA ARG A 292 -9.36 35.17 6.26
C ARG A 292 -10.82 34.76 6.48
N ILE A 293 -11.09 33.46 6.44
CA ILE A 293 -12.42 32.92 6.74
C ILE A 293 -12.61 32.93 8.27
N ALA A 294 -13.58 33.70 8.75
CA ALA A 294 -14.06 33.61 10.12
C ALA A 294 -15.11 32.48 10.23
N THR A 295 -15.05 31.69 11.30
CA THR A 295 -16.01 30.62 11.57
C THR A 295 -17.34 31.21 12.02
N ALA A 296 -18.33 31.23 11.14
CA ALA A 296 -19.71 31.58 11.48
C ALA A 296 -20.60 30.32 11.58
N THR A 297 -21.32 30.23 12.68
CA THR A 297 -22.42 29.27 12.90
C THR A 297 -23.67 29.72 12.16
N GLY A 298 -24.31 28.83 11.39
CA GLY A 298 -25.57 29.11 10.69
C GLY A 298 -26.12 27.85 10.03
N ALA A 299 -27.45 27.71 9.99
CA ALA A 299 -28.14 26.49 9.60
C ALA A 299 -28.47 26.39 8.09
N THR A 300 -29.11 25.27 7.73
CA THR A 300 -29.87 25.03 6.48
C THR A 300 -29.15 25.18 5.14
N GLN A 301 -28.61 24.06 4.63
CA GLN A 301 -29.16 23.31 3.49
C GLN A 301 -28.26 22.10 3.20
N ALA A 302 -28.81 20.99 2.70
CA ALA A 302 -28.03 19.78 2.44
C ALA A 302 -27.07 19.99 1.24
N PRO A 303 -25.74 19.91 1.42
CA PRO A 303 -24.82 20.10 0.31
C PRO A 303 -24.77 18.84 -0.57
N ALA A 304 -25.04 19.01 -1.85
CA ALA A 304 -24.88 17.96 -2.85
C ALA A 304 -23.44 17.42 -2.87
N LEU A 305 -23.31 16.09 -3.04
CA LEU A 305 -22.11 15.31 -2.73
C LEU A 305 -20.87 15.60 -3.61
N PRO A 306 -19.72 16.01 -3.03
CA PRO A 306 -18.44 16.08 -3.74
C PRO A 306 -17.73 14.71 -3.92
N VAL A 307 -18.32 13.61 -3.44
CA VAL A 307 -17.65 12.29 -3.36
C VAL A 307 -17.88 11.43 -4.61
N ALA A 308 -18.85 11.78 -5.46
CA ALA A 308 -19.17 11.02 -6.68
C ALA A 308 -18.16 11.21 -7.84
N ARG A 309 -17.18 12.12 -7.73
CA ARG A 309 -16.19 12.44 -8.79
C ARG A 309 -14.82 11.74 -8.62
N ARG A 310 -14.80 10.46 -8.26
CA ARG A 310 -13.66 9.56 -8.54
C ARG A 310 -14.04 8.61 -9.67
N ALA A 311 -13.43 8.79 -10.84
CA ALA A 311 -13.88 8.20 -12.11
C ALA A 311 -14.00 6.66 -12.11
N ASN A 312 -13.22 5.96 -11.28
CA ASN A 312 -13.11 4.49 -11.30
C ASN A 312 -13.87 3.74 -10.19
N ALA A 313 -14.67 4.42 -9.36
CA ALA A 313 -15.56 3.70 -8.43
C ALA A 313 -16.66 2.97 -9.21
N SER A 314 -16.85 1.66 -8.98
CA SER A 314 -17.91 0.87 -9.62
C SER A 314 -19.30 1.43 -9.29
N LEU A 315 -20.32 1.13 -10.09
CA LEU A 315 -21.70 1.57 -9.81
C LEU A 315 -22.15 1.14 -8.41
N THR A 316 -21.81 -0.09 -8.01
CA THR A 316 -22.03 -0.61 -6.65
C THR A 316 -21.29 0.19 -5.58
N ASP A 317 -20.02 0.55 -5.80
CA ASP A 317 -19.26 1.37 -4.83
C ASP A 317 -19.89 2.75 -4.65
N ARG A 318 -20.33 3.39 -5.74
CA ARG A 318 -21.00 4.70 -5.69
C ARG A 318 -22.29 4.61 -4.87
N GLY A 319 -23.11 3.60 -5.14
CA GLY A 319 -24.34 3.33 -4.39
C GLY A 319 -24.09 3.03 -2.90
N VAL A 320 -23.06 2.25 -2.55
CA VAL A 320 -22.67 2.00 -1.15
C VAL A 320 -22.21 3.29 -0.45
N VAL A 321 -21.42 4.14 -1.13
CA VAL A 321 -20.97 5.43 -0.57
C VAL A 321 -22.17 6.36 -0.35
N GLU A 322 -23.10 6.43 -1.31
CA GLU A 322 -24.29 7.28 -1.23
C GLU A 322 -25.23 6.81 -0.11
N ALA A 323 -25.52 5.50 -0.04
CA ALA A 323 -26.27 4.89 1.05
C ALA A 323 -25.64 5.18 2.41
N PHE A 324 -24.32 5.06 2.54
CA PHE A 324 -23.59 5.40 3.76
C PHE A 324 -23.72 6.88 4.12
N VAL A 325 -23.54 7.81 3.18
CA VAL A 325 -23.72 9.23 3.47
C VAL A 325 -25.14 9.55 3.94
N ALA A 326 -26.15 8.97 3.30
CA ALA A 326 -27.56 9.20 3.62
C ALA A 326 -28.01 8.63 4.98
N SER A 327 -27.30 7.62 5.52
CA SER A 327 -27.69 6.88 6.73
C SER A 327 -26.78 7.10 7.94
N ARG A 328 -25.56 7.62 7.75
CA ARG A 328 -24.52 7.58 8.80
C ARG A 328 -24.69 8.53 9.98
N HIS A 329 -25.58 9.53 9.92
CA HIS A 329 -25.79 10.55 10.98
C HIS A 329 -24.47 11.15 11.55
N GLY A 330 -23.48 11.36 10.67
CA GLY A 330 -22.15 11.87 11.03
C GLY A 330 -21.18 10.87 11.69
N PHE A 331 -21.60 9.63 11.98
CA PHE A 331 -20.79 8.58 12.60
C PHE A 331 -19.81 7.90 11.62
N PRO A 332 -18.69 7.31 12.10
CA PRO A 332 -17.74 6.59 11.25
C PRO A 332 -18.27 5.20 10.84
N VAL A 333 -17.70 4.61 9.77
CA VAL A 333 -18.06 3.25 9.31
C VAL A 333 -17.99 2.19 10.42
N ASP A 334 -16.96 2.22 11.28
CA ASP A 334 -16.89 1.27 12.42
C ASP A 334 -18.16 1.32 13.28
N ARG A 335 -18.84 2.47 13.38
CA ARG A 335 -20.06 2.64 14.19
C ARG A 335 -21.27 2.17 13.42
N ILE A 336 -21.37 2.45 12.12
CA ILE A 336 -22.46 1.92 11.27
C ILE A 336 -22.42 0.39 11.17
N ILE A 337 -21.24 -0.22 11.27
CA ILE A 337 -21.07 -1.68 11.26
C ILE A 337 -21.32 -2.29 12.64
N ALA A 338 -20.89 -1.64 13.73
CA ALA A 338 -21.06 -2.16 15.09
C ALA A 338 -22.45 -1.91 15.69
N ASP A 339 -23.18 -0.90 15.23
CA ASP A 339 -24.49 -0.51 15.77
C ASP A 339 -25.62 -1.14 14.93
N PRO A 340 -26.44 -2.06 15.48
CA PRO A 340 -27.48 -2.72 14.71
C PRO A 340 -28.47 -1.76 14.06
N GLU A 341 -28.88 -0.70 14.75
CA GLU A 341 -29.90 0.24 14.29
C GLU A 341 -29.36 1.10 13.14
N LEU A 342 -28.13 1.62 13.29
CA LEU A 342 -27.47 2.35 12.20
C LEU A 342 -27.10 1.44 11.03
N ASN A 343 -26.81 0.16 11.29
CA ASN A 343 -26.57 -0.81 10.22
C ASN A 343 -27.84 -1.05 9.41
N GLU A 344 -28.96 -1.31 10.07
CA GLU A 344 -30.26 -1.48 9.42
C GLU A 344 -30.65 -0.27 8.58
N GLN A 345 -30.45 0.95 9.09
CA GLN A 345 -30.67 2.20 8.33
C GLN A 345 -29.76 2.30 7.08
N PHE A 346 -28.51 1.85 7.16
CA PHE A 346 -27.59 1.78 6.02
C PHE A 346 -28.01 0.70 4.99
N LEU A 347 -28.43 -0.48 5.46
CA LEU A 347 -28.92 -1.57 4.62
C LEU A 347 -30.21 -1.15 3.88
N ALA A 348 -31.15 -0.53 4.58
CA ALA A 348 -32.37 0.03 3.99
C ALA A 348 -32.08 1.15 2.96
N ALA A 349 -31.03 1.95 3.19
CA ALA A 349 -30.56 2.93 2.20
C ALA A 349 -29.97 2.27 0.95
N CYS A 350 -29.23 1.16 1.09
CA CYS A 350 -28.73 0.38 -0.06
C CYS A 350 -29.87 -0.22 -0.89
N VAL A 351 -30.89 -0.80 -0.24
CA VAL A 351 -32.09 -1.33 -0.91
C VAL A 351 -32.81 -0.23 -1.68
N ARG A 352 -33.08 0.92 -1.03
CA ARG A 352 -33.78 2.06 -1.63
C ARG A 352 -33.05 2.68 -2.82
N LEU A 353 -31.72 2.63 -2.84
CA LEU A 353 -30.89 3.10 -3.96
C LEU A 353 -30.63 2.03 -5.03
N GLY A 354 -31.23 0.84 -4.92
CA GLY A 354 -31.07 -0.24 -5.90
C GLY A 354 -29.65 -0.81 -5.99
N VAL A 355 -28.87 -0.72 -4.91
CA VAL A 355 -27.47 -1.18 -4.88
C VAL A 355 -27.44 -2.71 -4.99
N PRO A 356 -26.80 -3.32 -6.00
CA PRO A 356 -26.77 -4.77 -6.14
C PRO A 356 -25.93 -5.41 -5.03
N GLY A 357 -26.42 -6.50 -4.44
CA GLY A 357 -25.75 -7.27 -3.39
C GLY A 357 -26.70 -7.72 -2.27
N LYS A 358 -26.12 -8.28 -1.21
CA LYS A 358 -26.78 -8.65 0.06
C LYS A 358 -26.19 -7.83 1.22
N PRO A 359 -26.79 -7.86 2.43
CA PRO A 359 -26.27 -7.10 3.58
C PRO A 359 -24.79 -7.30 3.89
N PHE A 360 -24.31 -8.55 3.85
CA PHE A 360 -22.88 -8.85 3.98
C PHE A 360 -22.03 -8.13 2.91
N ASP A 361 -22.44 -8.18 1.65
CA ASP A 361 -21.69 -7.58 0.55
C ASP A 361 -21.57 -6.07 0.74
N TRP A 362 -22.66 -5.37 1.08
CA TRP A 362 -22.65 -3.92 1.28
C TRP A 362 -21.83 -3.50 2.51
N ASN A 363 -21.98 -4.21 3.63
CA ASN A 363 -21.19 -3.97 4.84
C ASN A 363 -19.69 -4.23 4.61
N HIS A 364 -19.36 -5.34 3.96
CA HIS A 364 -17.99 -5.71 3.61
C HIS A 364 -17.38 -4.71 2.61
N ARG A 365 -18.15 -4.27 1.61
CA ARG A 365 -17.75 -3.21 0.67
C ARG A 365 -17.52 -1.90 1.39
N LEU A 366 -18.40 -1.50 2.32
CA LEU A 366 -18.25 -0.28 3.11
C LEU A 366 -16.98 -0.32 3.99
N MET A 367 -16.71 -1.48 4.61
CA MET A 367 -15.48 -1.73 5.37
C MET A 367 -14.23 -1.69 4.48
N HIS A 368 -14.31 -2.21 3.26
CA HIS A 368 -13.24 -2.12 2.26
C HIS A 368 -13.00 -0.67 1.79
N LEU A 369 -14.05 0.06 1.44
CA LEU A 369 -14.00 1.49 1.05
C LEU A 369 -13.42 2.36 2.17
N ARG A 370 -13.70 2.03 3.45
CA ARG A 370 -13.05 2.65 4.61
C ARG A 370 -11.55 2.31 4.66
N LYS A 371 -11.18 1.03 4.56
CA LYS A 371 -9.76 0.58 4.59
C LYS A 371 -8.95 1.22 3.45
N ALA A 372 -9.54 1.31 2.25
CA ALA A 372 -8.99 2.00 1.08
C ALA A 372 -9.01 3.55 1.18
N SER A 373 -9.40 4.12 2.32
CA SER A 373 -9.47 5.58 2.55
C SER A 373 -10.33 6.36 1.54
N ILE A 374 -11.28 5.72 0.86
CA ILE A 374 -12.17 6.35 -0.13
C ILE A 374 -13.18 7.29 0.56
N LEU A 375 -13.59 6.94 1.79
CA LEU A 375 -14.52 7.73 2.61
C LEU A 375 -13.85 8.90 3.37
N LYS A 376 -12.54 9.11 3.17
CA LYS A 376 -11.72 10.13 3.86
C LYS A 376 -12.09 11.53 3.35
N GLY A 377 -12.54 12.39 4.25
CA GLY A 377 -12.95 13.77 3.94
C GLY A 377 -14.45 14.03 4.07
N LEU A 378 -15.28 12.99 4.21
CA LEU A 378 -16.65 13.16 4.68
C LEU A 378 -16.63 13.70 6.12
N PRO A 379 -17.44 14.73 6.48
CA PRO A 379 -17.48 15.25 7.85
C PRO A 379 -17.80 14.14 8.85
N CYS A 380 -17.06 14.09 9.96
CA CYS A 380 -17.39 13.25 11.11
C CYS A 380 -17.80 14.17 12.26
N SER A 381 -19.04 14.66 12.20
CA SER A 381 -19.61 15.55 13.22
C SER A 381 -19.83 14.84 14.56
N SER A 382 -20.00 13.52 14.53
CA SER A 382 -20.37 12.71 15.69
C SER A 382 -19.20 11.81 16.12
N ARG A 383 -18.53 12.16 17.22
CA ARG A 383 -17.61 11.23 17.89
C ARG A 383 -18.42 10.10 18.51
N THR A 384 -18.04 8.85 18.28
CA THR A 384 -18.66 7.71 18.97
C THR A 384 -18.33 7.77 20.46
N VAL A 385 -19.25 8.32 21.25
CA VAL A 385 -19.26 8.26 22.71
C VAL A 385 -20.05 7.01 23.11
N LEU A 386 -19.47 6.19 23.97
CA LEU A 386 -20.18 5.14 24.70
C LEU A 386 -20.28 5.56 26.17
N PRO A 387 -21.33 5.15 26.90
CA PRO A 387 -21.58 5.60 28.28
C PRO A 387 -20.57 5.07 29.32
N PHE A 388 -19.64 4.20 28.94
CA PHE A 388 -18.75 3.49 29.85
C PHE A 388 -17.53 4.28 30.37
N LYS A 389 -17.16 3.97 31.61
CA LYS A 389 -15.89 4.35 32.22
C LYS A 389 -14.81 3.32 31.89
N ARG A 390 -13.54 3.69 32.05
CA ARG A 390 -12.39 2.83 31.71
C ARG A 390 -12.37 1.49 32.45
N LYS A 391 -12.97 1.41 33.65
CA LYS A 391 -13.11 0.17 34.43
C LYS A 391 -14.07 -0.85 33.79
N ASP A 392 -15.09 -0.39 33.09
CA ASP A 392 -16.10 -1.26 32.47
C ASP A 392 -15.51 -1.97 31.22
N PHE A 393 -14.44 -1.41 30.64
CA PHE A 393 -13.68 -1.99 29.54
C PHE A 393 -13.12 -3.38 29.85
N TYR A 394 -12.73 -3.67 31.09
CA TYR A 394 -12.24 -5.00 31.40
C TYR A 394 -13.39 -6.02 31.53
N ARG A 395 -14.59 -5.64 32.00
CA ARG A 395 -15.68 -6.59 32.32
C ARG A 395 -15.97 -7.55 31.16
N CYS A 396 -16.20 -7.02 29.96
CA CYS A 396 -16.55 -7.81 28.76
C CYS A 396 -15.34 -8.44 28.02
N LYS A 397 -14.10 -8.22 28.49
CA LYS A 397 -12.86 -8.59 27.76
C LYS A 397 -12.76 -10.06 27.41
N PHE A 398 -12.83 -10.92 28.42
CA PHE A 398 -12.74 -12.36 28.25
C PHE A 398 -13.85 -12.90 27.34
N ALA A 399 -15.09 -12.45 27.52
CA ALA A 399 -16.23 -12.95 26.76
C ALA A 399 -16.09 -12.67 25.26
N CYS A 400 -15.61 -11.47 24.91
CA CYS A 400 -15.35 -11.14 23.51
C CYS A 400 -14.09 -11.81 22.96
N GLU A 401 -13.01 -12.01 23.73
CA GLU A 401 -11.86 -12.80 23.27
C GLU A 401 -12.24 -14.25 22.95
N ILE A 402 -13.02 -14.88 23.83
CA ILE A 402 -13.53 -16.25 23.66
C ILE A 402 -14.46 -16.32 22.45
N ALA A 403 -15.39 -15.36 22.31
CA ALA A 403 -16.31 -15.32 21.18
C ALA A 403 -15.57 -15.11 19.85
N ILE A 404 -14.59 -14.20 19.77
CA ILE A 404 -13.80 -14.00 18.55
C ILE A 404 -13.07 -15.30 18.19
N GLN A 405 -12.37 -15.91 19.16
CA GLN A 405 -11.61 -17.13 18.93
C GLN A 405 -12.52 -18.27 18.48
N ARG A 406 -13.69 -18.41 19.08
CA ARG A 406 -14.66 -19.47 18.75
C ARG A 406 -15.27 -19.29 17.35
N PHE A 407 -15.51 -18.05 16.91
CA PHE A 407 -15.94 -17.79 15.53
C PHE A 407 -14.82 -18.05 14.50
N GLU A 408 -13.56 -17.81 14.87
CA GLU A 408 -12.41 -18.17 14.05
C GLU A 408 -12.16 -19.69 14.01
N THR A 409 -12.44 -20.46 15.07
CA THR A 409 -12.26 -21.94 15.07
C THR A 409 -13.45 -22.71 14.52
N ASP A 410 -14.68 -22.41 14.98
CA ASP A 410 -15.86 -23.26 14.76
C ASP A 410 -16.50 -22.95 13.39
N PHE A 411 -16.34 -21.72 12.90
CA PHE A 411 -16.97 -21.22 11.68
C PHE A 411 -15.96 -20.71 10.62
N ASN A 412 -14.66 -20.68 10.93
CA ASN A 412 -13.59 -20.18 10.04
C ASN A 412 -13.85 -18.75 9.50
N VAL A 413 -14.42 -17.87 10.34
CA VAL A 413 -14.71 -16.47 9.97
C VAL A 413 -14.01 -15.48 10.91
N THR A 414 -13.36 -14.48 10.33
CA THR A 414 -12.72 -13.39 11.10
C THR A 414 -13.77 -12.46 11.73
N LEU A 415 -13.41 -11.75 12.80
CA LEU A 415 -14.30 -10.73 13.39
C LEU A 415 -14.79 -9.67 12.38
N ASP A 416 -13.95 -9.24 11.43
CA ASP A 416 -14.37 -8.27 10.40
C ASP A 416 -15.46 -8.88 9.47
N HIS A 417 -15.48 -10.21 9.25
CA HIS A 417 -16.55 -10.92 8.53
C HIS A 417 -17.81 -11.02 9.40
N VAL A 418 -17.68 -11.48 10.65
CA VAL A 418 -18.79 -11.61 11.61
C VAL A 418 -19.56 -10.30 11.75
N LEU A 419 -18.86 -9.17 11.84
CA LEU A 419 -19.48 -7.85 11.95
C LEU A 419 -20.12 -7.35 10.65
N CYS A 420 -19.75 -7.88 9.48
CA CYS A 420 -20.38 -7.50 8.22
C CYS A 420 -21.66 -8.28 7.93
N ASP A 421 -21.82 -9.50 8.45
CA ASP A 421 -23.06 -10.27 8.33
C ASP A 421 -23.96 -10.01 9.55
N PRO A 422 -25.16 -9.40 9.40
CA PRO A 422 -26.03 -9.09 10.53
C PRO A 422 -26.47 -10.31 11.35
N LYS A 423 -26.57 -11.50 10.73
CA LYS A 423 -26.95 -12.75 11.39
C LYS A 423 -25.80 -13.29 12.23
N LEU A 424 -24.59 -13.34 11.67
CA LEU A 424 -23.41 -13.75 12.44
C LEU A 424 -23.11 -12.76 13.57
N ALA A 425 -23.32 -11.46 13.34
CA ALA A 425 -23.19 -10.45 14.37
C ALA A 425 -24.21 -10.63 15.52
N SER A 426 -25.46 -11.03 15.23
CA SER A 426 -26.44 -11.39 16.28
C SER A 426 -25.99 -12.62 17.07
N GLN A 427 -25.56 -13.67 16.38
CA GLN A 427 -25.08 -14.90 17.01
C GLN A 427 -23.83 -14.65 17.88
N PHE A 428 -22.96 -13.73 17.47
CA PHE A 428 -21.82 -13.28 18.27
C PHE A 428 -22.25 -12.55 19.54
N ASP A 429 -23.23 -11.64 19.45
CA ASP A 429 -23.78 -10.96 20.62
C ASP A 429 -24.42 -11.93 21.60
N GLU A 430 -25.25 -12.86 21.09
CA GLU A 430 -25.89 -13.92 21.87
C GLU A 430 -24.86 -14.76 22.63
N LEU A 431 -23.79 -15.20 21.94
CA LEU A 431 -22.69 -15.95 22.55
C LEU A 431 -22.01 -15.15 23.67
N VAL A 432 -21.68 -13.87 23.44
CA VAL A 432 -21.07 -13.00 24.47
C VAL A 432 -22.02 -12.81 25.67
N LEU A 433 -23.31 -12.61 25.43
CA LEU A 433 -24.33 -12.47 26.47
C LEU A 433 -24.50 -13.74 27.32
N THR A 434 -24.20 -14.94 26.81
CA THR A 434 -24.19 -16.15 27.66
C THR A 434 -23.11 -16.13 28.75
N MET A 435 -22.05 -15.34 28.56
CA MET A 435 -20.88 -15.31 29.46
C MET A 435 -20.90 -14.17 30.47
N LEU A 436 -21.85 -13.23 30.36
CA LEU A 436 -21.89 -12.02 31.17
C LEU A 436 -23.13 -11.99 32.08
N PRO A 437 -23.00 -11.60 33.36
CA PRO A 437 -24.14 -11.44 34.26
C PRO A 437 -24.92 -10.14 33.97
N ASP A 438 -24.22 -9.09 33.54
CA ASP A 438 -24.78 -7.88 32.94
C ASP A 438 -25.09 -8.09 31.45
N LYS A 439 -26.13 -7.41 30.96
CA LYS A 439 -26.57 -7.46 29.54
C LYS A 439 -26.18 -6.16 28.81
N PRO A 440 -24.91 -6.01 28.35
CA PRO A 440 -24.56 -4.90 27.46
C PRO A 440 -25.34 -5.00 26.15
N SER A 441 -25.55 -3.87 25.48
CA SER A 441 -26.16 -3.85 24.15
C SER A 441 -25.23 -4.43 23.07
N SER A 442 -25.80 -4.90 21.96
CA SER A 442 -25.06 -5.37 20.77
C SER A 442 -23.98 -4.39 20.30
N LEU A 443 -24.31 -3.10 20.25
CA LEU A 443 -23.37 -2.02 19.95
C LEU A 443 -22.13 -2.08 20.84
N GLU A 444 -22.34 -2.26 22.13
CA GLU A 444 -21.29 -2.22 23.14
C GLU A 444 -20.38 -3.45 23.04
N ILE A 445 -20.97 -4.63 22.83
CA ILE A 445 -20.29 -5.90 22.54
C ILE A 445 -19.41 -5.77 21.28
N ARG A 446 -20.02 -5.40 20.14
CA ARG A 446 -19.36 -5.32 18.83
C ARG A 446 -18.27 -4.24 18.78
N TRP A 447 -18.54 -3.06 19.35
CA TRP A 447 -17.56 -1.98 19.44
C TRP A 447 -16.37 -2.35 20.33
N PHE A 448 -16.63 -3.10 21.40
CA PHE A 448 -15.60 -3.58 22.29
C PHE A 448 -14.73 -4.68 21.63
N ALA A 449 -15.32 -5.64 20.91
CA ALA A 449 -14.61 -6.61 20.09
C ALA A 449 -13.70 -5.92 19.04
N LEU A 450 -14.20 -4.87 18.35
CA LEU A 450 -13.38 -4.04 17.45
C LEU A 450 -12.19 -3.38 18.16
N ARG A 451 -12.33 -3.00 19.43
CA ARG A 451 -11.23 -2.42 20.22
C ARG A 451 -10.19 -3.45 20.62
N ILE A 452 -10.56 -4.68 20.97
CA ILE A 452 -9.61 -5.79 21.14
C ILE A 452 -8.83 -5.98 19.84
N ARG A 453 -9.54 -6.14 18.71
CA ARG A 453 -8.91 -6.38 17.40
C ARG A 453 -7.94 -5.28 16.99
N LYS A 454 -8.27 -4.02 17.26
CA LYS A 454 -7.38 -2.86 16.96
C LYS A 454 -6.21 -2.72 17.93
N ALA A 455 -6.30 -3.29 19.13
CA ALA A 455 -5.22 -3.24 20.12
C ALA A 455 -4.26 -4.44 20.03
N ALA A 456 -4.72 -5.58 19.47
CA ALA A 456 -4.01 -6.86 19.49
C ALA A 456 -2.58 -6.76 18.96
N ASP A 457 -2.36 -6.22 17.76
CA ASP A 457 -1.03 -6.13 17.13
C ASP A 457 -0.05 -5.33 18.01
N LYS A 458 -0.49 -4.20 18.58
CA LYS A 458 0.31 -3.35 19.48
C LYS A 458 0.59 -4.03 20.83
N ILE A 459 -0.32 -4.86 21.31
CA ILE A 459 -0.14 -5.65 22.54
C ILE A 459 0.89 -6.76 22.28
N SER A 460 0.74 -7.50 21.18
CA SER A 460 1.64 -8.58 20.73
C SER A 460 3.08 -8.10 20.51
N GLN A 461 3.28 -7.06 19.69
CA GLN A 461 4.60 -6.42 19.50
C GLN A 461 5.17 -5.82 20.79
N GLY A 462 4.31 -5.48 21.75
CA GLY A 462 4.70 -4.97 23.05
C GLY A 462 5.16 -6.05 24.03
N ALA A 463 4.82 -7.32 23.79
CA ALA A 463 5.08 -8.44 24.70
C ALA A 463 6.53 -8.93 24.67
N SER A 464 7.19 -8.89 23.50
CA SER A 464 8.61 -9.23 23.36
C SER A 464 9.53 -8.29 24.14
N LYS A 465 9.11 -7.03 24.33
CA LYS A 465 9.85 -5.96 25.04
C LYS A 465 9.70 -5.99 26.57
N LEU A 466 9.06 -7.02 27.14
CA LEU A 466 8.88 -7.16 28.59
C LEU A 466 10.14 -7.72 29.26
N SER A 467 10.85 -6.88 30.02
CA SER A 467 12.00 -7.26 30.83
C SER A 467 11.62 -8.17 32.01
N ASN A 468 10.60 -7.77 32.78
CA ASN A 468 10.19 -8.44 34.01
C ASN A 468 9.23 -9.60 33.66
N ARG A 469 9.64 -10.86 33.81
CA ARG A 469 8.80 -12.02 33.46
C ARG A 469 7.91 -12.43 34.63
N ILE A 470 6.58 -12.28 34.49
CA ILE A 470 5.62 -12.87 35.43
C ILE A 470 5.56 -14.39 35.16
N ALA A 471 6.30 -15.18 35.95
CA ALA A 471 6.25 -16.65 35.86
C ALA A 471 4.86 -17.20 36.19
N MET A 472 4.34 -18.12 35.37
CA MET A 472 3.11 -18.87 35.61
C MET A 472 3.23 -19.77 36.85
N PRO A 473 2.23 -19.84 37.74
CA PRO A 473 2.20 -20.80 38.84
C PRO A 473 2.22 -22.24 38.34
N ARG A 474 2.91 -23.14 39.07
CA ARG A 474 2.92 -24.59 38.74
C ARG A 474 1.66 -25.33 39.24
N GLU A 475 1.01 -24.79 40.27
CA GLU A 475 -0.14 -25.40 40.92
C GLU A 475 -1.44 -24.84 40.39
N PHE A 476 -2.39 -25.73 40.08
CA PHE A 476 -3.76 -25.40 39.73
C PHE A 476 -4.70 -25.92 40.81
N LYS A 477 -5.62 -25.07 41.28
CA LYS A 477 -6.68 -25.46 42.21
C LYS A 477 -7.76 -26.21 41.42
N SER A 478 -8.15 -27.39 41.90
CA SER A 478 -8.94 -28.37 41.15
C SER A 478 -9.90 -29.15 42.06
N PRO A 479 -11.15 -29.41 41.61
CA PRO A 479 -11.88 -28.60 40.64
C PRO A 479 -12.19 -27.20 41.24
N PHE A 480 -12.79 -26.28 40.47
CA PHE A 480 -13.07 -24.90 40.90
C PHE A 480 -13.73 -24.83 42.29
N SER A 481 -12.92 -24.54 43.31
CA SER A 481 -13.29 -24.54 44.74
C SER A 481 -12.98 -23.20 45.41
N VAL A 482 -12.82 -22.14 44.61
CA VAL A 482 -12.33 -20.84 45.05
C VAL A 482 -13.52 -19.89 45.17
N GLU A 483 -13.96 -19.63 46.40
CA GLU A 483 -14.91 -18.55 46.64
C GLU A 483 -14.29 -17.20 46.24
N ALA A 484 -15.06 -16.31 45.62
CA ALA A 484 -14.55 -15.00 45.21
C ALA A 484 -14.02 -14.17 46.39
N SER A 485 -14.59 -14.34 47.58
CA SER A 485 -14.12 -13.83 48.88
C SER A 485 -12.65 -14.16 49.18
N SER A 486 -12.18 -15.34 48.75
CA SER A 486 -10.81 -15.85 48.96
C SER A 486 -9.79 -15.41 47.90
N VAL A 487 -10.21 -14.60 46.93
CA VAL A 487 -9.37 -14.05 45.85
C VAL A 487 -8.98 -12.61 46.21
N PRO A 488 -7.71 -12.20 46.06
CA PRO A 488 -7.31 -10.84 46.38
C PRO A 488 -7.98 -9.81 45.45
N ALA A 489 -8.40 -8.69 46.03
CA ALA A 489 -8.92 -7.53 45.30
C ALA A 489 -7.80 -6.70 44.65
N ALA A 490 -7.01 -7.34 43.78
CA ALA A 490 -5.77 -6.79 43.23
C ALA A 490 -5.58 -7.12 41.73
N PRO A 491 -4.73 -6.36 41.00
CA PRO A 491 -4.37 -6.67 39.62
C PRO A 491 -3.66 -8.01 39.48
N GLY A 492 -3.91 -8.72 38.39
CA GLY A 492 -3.37 -10.07 38.22
C GLY A 492 -3.57 -10.71 36.86
N LEU A 493 -2.95 -11.88 36.72
CA LEU A 493 -3.17 -12.85 35.64
C LEU A 493 -3.83 -14.10 36.21
N TYR A 494 -4.62 -14.79 35.39
CA TYR A 494 -5.23 -16.08 35.72
C TYR A 494 -5.23 -17.02 34.52
N TRP A 495 -5.16 -18.32 34.81
CA TRP A 495 -5.05 -19.40 33.83
C TRP A 495 -6.15 -20.45 34.11
N LEU A 496 -6.85 -20.85 33.04
CA LEU A 496 -7.91 -21.85 33.06
C LEU A 496 -7.51 -23.09 32.30
N ARG A 497 -7.60 -24.26 32.93
CA ARG A 497 -7.34 -25.57 32.34
C ARG A 497 -8.55 -26.48 32.58
N GLY A 498 -8.88 -27.38 31.66
CA GLY A 498 -10.01 -28.29 31.83
C GLY A 498 -9.99 -29.42 30.80
N ASP A 499 -10.42 -30.62 31.22
CA ASP A 499 -10.31 -31.86 30.44
C ASP A 499 -8.91 -32.02 29.79
N GLY A 500 -7.85 -31.78 30.57
CA GLY A 500 -6.45 -31.84 30.15
C GLY A 500 -5.95 -30.64 29.31
N ARG A 501 -6.84 -29.86 28.69
CA ARG A 501 -6.54 -28.77 27.73
C ARG A 501 -6.31 -27.42 28.40
N ASN A 502 -5.43 -26.60 27.84
CA ASN A 502 -5.24 -25.21 28.23
C ASN A 502 -6.36 -24.37 27.60
N LEU A 503 -7.24 -23.77 28.42
CA LEU A 503 -8.46 -23.13 27.94
C LEU A 503 -8.26 -21.63 27.70
N TYR A 504 -7.74 -20.89 28.69
CA TYR A 504 -7.68 -19.43 28.63
C TYR A 504 -6.64 -18.83 29.57
N VAL A 505 -5.94 -17.78 29.13
CA VAL A 505 -5.16 -16.87 29.97
C VAL A 505 -5.83 -15.51 29.98
N GLY A 506 -6.15 -14.99 31.15
CA GLY A 506 -6.73 -13.67 31.31
C GLY A 506 -5.90 -12.75 32.19
N GLU A 507 -6.16 -11.47 32.05
CA GLU A 507 -5.69 -10.41 32.93
C GLU A 507 -6.88 -9.65 33.53
N THR A 508 -6.62 -8.88 34.58
CA THR A 508 -7.61 -7.97 35.16
C THR A 508 -6.96 -6.96 36.09
N ASP A 509 -7.59 -5.81 36.29
CA ASP A 509 -7.24 -4.83 37.31
C ASP A 509 -7.74 -5.21 38.71
N ASN A 510 -8.76 -6.07 38.80
CA ASN A 510 -9.18 -6.72 40.04
C ASN A 510 -9.54 -8.20 39.78
N LEU A 511 -8.81 -9.13 40.43
CA LEU A 511 -9.02 -10.58 40.36
C LEU A 511 -10.34 -11.03 41.01
N GLN A 512 -10.70 -10.46 42.16
CA GLN A 512 -11.95 -10.75 42.85
C GLN A 512 -13.18 -10.37 42.00
N ASP A 513 -13.20 -9.15 41.46
CA ASP A 513 -14.26 -8.68 40.56
C ASP A 513 -14.36 -9.55 39.30
N ARG A 514 -13.21 -9.92 38.70
CA ARG A 514 -13.17 -10.82 37.54
C ARG A 514 -13.85 -12.14 37.85
N PHE A 515 -13.52 -12.75 38.99
CA PHE A 515 -13.98 -14.11 39.28
C PHE A 515 -15.47 -14.10 39.63
N ALA A 516 -15.95 -13.07 40.34
CA ALA A 516 -17.37 -12.85 40.57
C ALA A 516 -18.16 -12.68 39.25
N VAL A 517 -17.63 -11.93 38.29
CA VAL A 517 -18.27 -11.72 36.97
C VAL A 517 -18.24 -12.99 36.10
N GLN A 518 -17.09 -13.66 36.00
CA GLN A 518 -16.88 -14.76 35.04
C GLN A 518 -17.36 -16.13 35.55
N PHE A 519 -17.36 -16.37 36.86
CA PHE A 519 -17.72 -17.66 37.47
C PHE A 519 -18.90 -17.60 38.44
N GLY A 520 -19.36 -16.40 38.82
CA GLY A 520 -20.53 -16.23 39.71
C GLY A 520 -21.89 -16.50 39.06
N HIS A 521 -21.93 -16.73 37.74
CA HIS A 521 -23.16 -16.99 36.99
C HIS A 521 -23.33 -18.48 36.64
N LYS A 522 -24.56 -19.02 36.77
CA LYS A 522 -24.84 -20.47 36.80
C LYS A 522 -24.61 -21.27 35.51
N LYS A 523 -24.15 -20.65 34.41
CA LYS A 523 -23.87 -21.31 33.12
C LYS A 523 -22.44 -21.04 32.66
N PHE A 524 -21.49 -21.71 33.30
CA PHE A 524 -20.13 -21.81 32.77
C PHE A 524 -20.02 -23.08 31.91
N ASP A 525 -20.07 -22.92 30.59
CA ASP A 525 -19.85 -24.01 29.62
C ASP A 525 -19.24 -23.52 28.29
N PHE A 526 -18.30 -22.58 28.36
CA PHE A 526 -17.78 -21.91 27.17
C PHE A 526 -16.92 -22.82 26.27
N TRP A 527 -16.43 -23.95 26.81
CA TRP A 527 -15.50 -24.90 26.19
C TRP A 527 -16.01 -26.36 26.18
N ASN A 528 -17.32 -26.57 26.39
CA ASN A 528 -17.94 -27.88 26.63
C ASN A 528 -17.25 -28.62 27.81
N THR A 529 -17.03 -27.88 28.90
CA THR A 529 -16.29 -28.31 30.09
C THR A 529 -17.00 -27.74 31.33
N PRO A 530 -17.62 -28.58 32.17
CA PRO A 530 -18.36 -28.12 33.34
C PRO A 530 -17.42 -27.52 34.38
N LEU A 531 -17.94 -26.59 35.19
CA LEU A 531 -17.20 -25.92 36.26
C LEU A 531 -16.52 -26.90 37.24
N THR A 532 -17.15 -28.07 37.48
CA THR A 532 -16.63 -29.19 38.30
C THR A 532 -15.44 -29.94 37.71
N LYS A 533 -14.99 -29.58 36.49
CA LYS A 533 -13.75 -30.06 35.88
C LYS A 533 -12.77 -28.92 35.55
N LEU A 534 -13.15 -27.68 35.84
CA LEU A 534 -12.31 -26.52 35.61
C LEU A 534 -11.24 -26.45 36.70
N MET A 535 -9.99 -26.33 36.27
CA MET A 535 -8.83 -26.08 37.11
C MET A 535 -8.35 -24.65 36.90
N LEU A 536 -8.09 -23.93 38.00
CA LEU A 536 -7.83 -22.50 37.99
C LEU A 536 -6.54 -22.21 38.77
N THR A 537 -5.70 -21.32 38.22
CA THR A 537 -4.63 -20.69 39.00
C THR A 537 -4.53 -19.21 38.68
N PHE A 538 -4.00 -18.42 39.61
CA PHE A 538 -3.86 -16.98 39.44
C PHE A 538 -2.60 -16.46 40.11
N LYS A 539 -2.19 -15.26 39.70
CA LYS A 539 -1.04 -14.55 40.25
C LYS A 539 -1.34 -13.06 40.32
N GLN A 540 -1.39 -12.54 41.55
CA GLN A 540 -1.29 -11.11 41.81
C GLN A 540 0.05 -10.59 41.31
N THR A 541 0.10 -9.33 40.89
CA THR A 541 1.31 -8.74 40.31
C THR A 541 1.42 -7.25 40.58
N ASP A 542 2.64 -6.79 40.81
CA ASP A 542 2.96 -5.39 41.09
C ASP A 542 3.31 -4.60 39.81
N VAL A 543 3.24 -5.25 38.63
CA VAL A 543 3.44 -4.53 37.36
C VAL A 543 2.27 -3.57 37.10
N PRO A 544 2.51 -2.41 36.44
CA PRO A 544 1.43 -1.49 36.08
C PRO A 544 0.35 -2.19 35.25
N ILE A 545 -0.93 -1.89 35.50
CA ILE A 545 -2.08 -2.47 34.80
C ILE A 545 -1.93 -2.40 33.26
N ALA A 546 -1.32 -1.33 32.74
CA ALA A 546 -1.05 -1.15 31.30
C ALA A 546 -0.06 -2.16 30.69
N ALA A 547 0.69 -2.91 31.51
CA ALA A 547 1.57 -4.00 31.06
C ALA A 547 0.86 -5.36 31.03
N LEU A 548 -0.23 -5.55 31.79
CA LEU A 548 -0.90 -6.85 31.94
C LEU A 548 -1.33 -7.49 30.61
N PRO A 549 -1.93 -6.77 29.63
CA PRO A 549 -2.30 -7.37 28.35
C PRO A 549 -1.09 -7.90 27.57
N LYS A 550 0.09 -7.29 27.73
CA LYS A 550 1.34 -7.76 27.10
C LYS A 550 1.84 -9.05 27.75
N HIS A 551 1.68 -9.20 29.07
CA HIS A 551 1.98 -10.47 29.74
C HIS A 551 0.99 -11.57 29.36
N GLN A 552 -0.31 -11.24 29.25
CA GLN A 552 -1.33 -12.16 28.73
C GLN A 552 -0.95 -12.63 27.31
N SER A 553 -0.64 -11.71 26.41
CA SER A 553 -0.18 -11.97 25.03
C SER A 553 1.04 -12.89 24.95
N ARG A 554 2.04 -12.67 25.80
CA ARG A 554 3.20 -13.55 25.95
C ARG A 554 2.78 -14.96 26.37
N TRP A 555 1.93 -15.09 27.39
CA TRP A 555 1.45 -16.37 27.88
C TRP A 555 0.52 -17.10 26.91
N ILE A 556 -0.21 -16.39 26.04
CA ILE A 556 -0.94 -17.00 24.93
C ILE A 556 0.06 -17.70 23.97
N SER A 557 1.18 -17.05 23.64
CA SER A 557 2.23 -17.63 22.78
C SER A 557 3.02 -18.76 23.46
N GLU A 558 3.28 -18.68 24.77
CA GLU A 558 4.04 -19.69 25.53
C GLU A 558 3.18 -20.90 25.97
N TRP A 559 1.88 -20.72 26.26
CA TRP A 559 1.00 -21.75 26.84
C TRP A 559 -0.08 -22.28 25.87
N GLN A 560 -0.28 -21.63 24.72
CA GLN A 560 -1.19 -22.06 23.65
C GLN A 560 -2.63 -22.40 24.14
N PRO A 561 -3.33 -21.47 24.82
CA PRO A 561 -4.72 -21.63 25.23
C PRO A 561 -5.68 -21.60 24.02
N ILE A 562 -6.69 -22.47 24.01
CA ILE A 562 -7.64 -22.58 22.87
C ILE A 562 -8.69 -21.46 22.81
N GLY A 563 -8.89 -20.70 23.87
CA GLY A 563 -9.97 -19.72 24.02
C GLY A 563 -9.54 -18.25 24.00
N ASN A 564 -8.27 -17.93 23.76
CA ASN A 564 -7.82 -16.55 23.55
C ASN A 564 -7.76 -16.24 22.05
N PHE A 565 -8.15 -15.01 21.69
CA PHE A 565 -8.06 -14.52 20.32
C PHE A 565 -6.64 -14.62 19.76
N GLY A 566 -6.43 -15.42 18.72
CA GLY A 566 -5.11 -15.82 18.22
C GLY A 566 -4.15 -14.67 17.89
N LYS A 567 -4.64 -13.52 17.41
CA LYS A 567 -3.79 -12.33 17.13
C LYS A 567 -3.21 -11.66 18.38
N LEU A 568 -3.68 -12.02 19.58
CA LEU A 568 -3.04 -11.61 20.83
C LEU A 568 -1.77 -12.42 21.11
N ALA A 569 -1.51 -13.55 20.44
CA ALA A 569 -0.25 -14.27 20.62
C ALA A 569 0.95 -13.38 20.24
N ALA A 570 1.94 -13.30 21.13
CA ALA A 570 3.21 -12.67 20.83
C ALA A 570 3.90 -13.39 19.64
N THR A 571 4.23 -12.65 18.58
CA THR A 571 5.14 -13.15 17.53
C THR A 571 6.53 -13.40 18.14
N ARG A 572 7.12 -14.54 17.80
CA ARG A 572 8.44 -14.96 18.29
C ARG A 572 9.56 -14.14 17.68
#